data_AF-A0A0Q0IGA2-F1
#
_entry.id   AF-A0A0Q0IGA2-F1
#
_cell.length_a   1.000
_cell.length_b   1.000
_cell.length_c   1.000
_cell.angle_alpha   90.00
_cell.angle_beta   90.00
_cell.angle_gamma   90.00
#
_symmetry.space_group_name_H-M   'P 1'
#
loop_
_entity.id
_entity.type
_entity.pdbx_description
1 polymer ?
#
loop_
_entity_poly.entity_id
_entity_poly.type
_entity_poly.pdbx_seq_one_letter_code
_entity_poly.pdbx_strand_id
1 'polypeptide(L)'
;MIRRSTFSAPARLIALMLVMAFVVTGCHRGAKDKNPDEGMPVEQLYGKGHNLMEKGNWAGAEASYKRLIAQYPYGPYTEQAMIETAYAQYKAGKHDDAVSSVDRFIRTYPTHRNISYLYYLRGLANSNRDTVFLRRVWSLDPSRRDLSSPQQAYNDFNTVTDRYPNSRYAADARKRMIELRDIFAQHELDNALYYLRRDAWVSAAGRANYLLETYPQSAFQYDAVAVLAEAYTHLGNKTLAADARRVLELNDPQHPWLTGNWPKYPWAIRKLNPFAGEKSAATGQSNSQMNRD
;
A
#
# COMPACT_ATOMS: atom_id res chain seq x y z
N MET A 1 37.37 -45.09 26.66
CA MET A 1 36.73 -45.97 25.65
C MET A 1 36.63 -45.23 24.33
N ILE A 2 37.50 -45.55 23.36
CA ILE A 2 37.47 -44.96 22.01
C ILE A 2 36.92 -46.04 21.07
N ARG A 3 35.68 -45.87 20.57
CA ARG A 3 35.07 -46.78 19.60
C ARG A 3 35.79 -46.63 18.25
N ARG A 4 36.51 -47.67 17.81
CA ARG A 4 37.10 -47.75 16.47
C ARG A 4 36.01 -48.09 15.46
N SER A 5 35.90 -47.29 14.39
CA SER A 5 34.90 -47.42 13.33
C SER A 5 35.16 -48.66 12.45
N THR A 6 34.14 -49.52 12.32
CA THR A 6 34.15 -50.83 11.65
C THR A 6 33.88 -50.74 10.15
N PHE A 7 34.62 -49.91 9.42
CA PHE A 7 34.53 -49.86 7.95
C PHE A 7 35.85 -50.25 7.31
N SER A 8 35.83 -51.21 6.39
CA SER A 8 37.01 -51.71 5.68
C SER A 8 37.65 -50.62 4.82
N ALA A 9 38.98 -50.65 4.70
CA ALA A 9 39.76 -49.69 3.91
C ALA A 9 39.24 -49.44 2.47
N PRO A 10 38.80 -50.46 1.69
CA PRO A 10 38.28 -50.22 0.34
C PRO A 10 36.96 -49.44 0.33
N ALA A 11 36.09 -49.63 1.33
CA ALA A 11 34.81 -48.91 1.40
C ALA A 11 35.00 -47.41 1.66
N ARG A 12 36.06 -47.03 2.39
CA ARG A 12 36.41 -45.62 2.64
C ARG A 12 36.97 -44.93 1.40
N LEU A 13 37.75 -45.66 0.59
CA LEU A 13 38.30 -45.14 -0.67
C LEU A 13 37.21 -44.92 -1.72
N ILE A 14 36.25 -45.84 -1.82
CA ILE A 14 35.11 -45.70 -2.75
C ILE A 14 34.22 -44.51 -2.32
N ALA A 15 33.97 -44.34 -1.02
CA ALA A 15 33.22 -43.19 -0.52
C ALA A 15 33.93 -41.85 -0.79
N LEU A 16 35.26 -41.80 -0.65
CA LEU A 16 36.07 -40.61 -0.98
C LEU A 16 36.04 -40.27 -2.48
N MET A 17 36.10 -41.28 -3.35
CA MET A 17 35.99 -41.08 -4.80
C MET A 17 34.61 -40.55 -5.21
N LEU A 18 33.54 -41.08 -4.62
CA LEU A 18 32.17 -40.63 -4.87
C LEU A 18 31.95 -39.18 -4.43
N VAL A 19 32.49 -38.79 -3.27
CA VAL A 19 32.43 -37.39 -2.80
C VAL A 19 33.21 -36.46 -3.75
N MET A 20 34.39 -36.89 -4.22
CA MET A 20 35.20 -36.08 -5.14
C MET A 20 34.55 -35.91 -6.52
N ALA A 21 33.84 -36.92 -7.01
CA ALA A 21 33.06 -36.82 -8.26
C ALA A 21 31.92 -35.80 -8.17
N PHE A 22 31.26 -35.68 -7.01
CA PHE A 22 30.22 -34.67 -6.78
C PHE A 22 30.76 -33.23 -6.69
N VAL A 23 32.02 -33.05 -6.26
CA VAL A 23 32.64 -31.71 -6.16
C VAL A 23 33.01 -31.17 -7.54
N VAL A 24 33.38 -32.02 -8.50
CA VAL A 24 33.84 -31.57 -9.82
C VAL A 24 32.69 -31.14 -10.75
N THR A 25 31.45 -31.58 -10.51
CA THR A 25 30.28 -31.13 -11.29
C THR A 25 29.77 -29.71 -10.93
N GLY A 26 30.44 -29.00 -10.01
CA GLY A 26 29.99 -27.70 -9.50
C GLY A 26 30.44 -26.45 -10.26
N CYS A 27 31.38 -26.55 -11.21
CA CYS A 27 32.02 -25.36 -11.81
C CYS A 27 32.01 -25.36 -13.35
N HIS A 28 30.82 -25.19 -13.95
CA HIS A 28 30.72 -24.61 -15.28
C HIS A 28 29.59 -23.56 -15.32
N ARG A 29 29.79 -22.46 -14.60
CA ARG A 29 29.01 -21.23 -14.78
C ARG A 29 29.81 -20.35 -15.75
N GLY A 30 29.54 -20.53 -17.04
CA GLY A 30 30.10 -19.69 -18.10
C GLY A 30 29.92 -18.21 -17.78
N ALA A 31 30.97 -17.43 -17.98
CA ALA A 31 30.96 -15.98 -17.82
C ALA A 31 29.87 -15.40 -18.73
N LYS A 32 28.73 -15.03 -18.13
CA LYS A 32 27.69 -14.28 -18.82
C LYS A 32 28.29 -12.94 -19.22
N ASP A 33 28.31 -12.69 -20.51
CA ASP A 33 28.72 -11.43 -21.10
C ASP A 33 28.02 -10.28 -20.35
N LYS A 34 28.79 -9.30 -19.89
CA LYS A 34 28.30 -8.33 -18.89
C LYS A 34 27.30 -7.33 -19.47
N ASN A 35 27.11 -7.27 -20.79
CA ASN A 35 26.04 -6.51 -21.43
C ASN A 35 25.74 -7.06 -22.84
N PRO A 36 24.87 -8.08 -23.00
CA PRO A 36 24.42 -8.55 -24.32
C PRO A 36 23.60 -7.51 -25.10
N ASP A 37 23.37 -6.32 -24.51
CA ASP A 37 22.49 -5.27 -25.03
C ASP A 37 23.23 -3.98 -25.42
N GLU A 38 24.56 -4.01 -25.47
CA GLU A 38 25.39 -2.89 -25.95
C GLU A 38 25.33 -2.72 -27.46
N GLY A 39 25.00 -1.51 -27.93
CA GLY A 39 24.98 -1.17 -29.35
C GLY A 39 23.77 -1.70 -30.13
N MET A 40 22.80 -2.33 -29.47
CA MET A 40 21.57 -2.77 -30.13
C MET A 40 20.75 -1.57 -30.63
N PRO A 41 20.15 -1.65 -31.84
CA PRO A 41 19.24 -0.62 -32.35
C PRO A 41 18.11 -0.30 -31.38
N VAL A 42 17.67 0.97 -31.37
CA VAL A 42 16.68 1.48 -30.42
C VAL A 42 15.34 0.72 -30.49
N GLU A 43 14.91 0.34 -31.70
CA GLU A 43 13.69 -0.44 -31.93
C GLU A 43 13.80 -1.84 -31.31
N GLN A 44 14.97 -2.47 -31.42
CA GLN A 44 15.20 -3.81 -30.86
C GLN A 44 15.24 -3.78 -29.34
N LEU A 45 15.87 -2.77 -28.74
CA LEU A 45 15.86 -2.57 -27.29
C LEU A 45 14.44 -2.33 -26.77
N TYR A 46 13.67 -1.49 -27.48
CA TYR A 46 12.28 -1.22 -27.10
C TYR A 46 11.42 -2.49 -27.18
N GLY A 47 11.50 -3.20 -28.31
CA GLY A 47 10.79 -4.46 -28.52
C GLY A 47 11.17 -5.54 -27.51
N LYS A 48 12.45 -5.63 -27.12
CA LYS A 48 12.91 -6.52 -26.06
C LYS A 48 12.25 -6.18 -24.72
N GLY A 49 12.28 -4.90 -24.32
CA GLY A 49 11.61 -4.43 -23.10
C GLY A 49 10.11 -4.76 -23.11
N HIS A 50 9.45 -4.52 -24.24
CA HIS A 50 8.02 -4.79 -24.40
C HIS A 50 7.69 -6.28 -24.29
N ASN A 51 8.43 -7.15 -24.98
CA ASN A 51 8.27 -8.59 -24.87
C ASN A 51 8.49 -9.11 -23.44
N LEU A 52 9.38 -8.47 -22.66
CA LEU A 52 9.60 -8.82 -21.26
C LEU A 52 8.40 -8.40 -20.39
N MET A 53 7.78 -7.25 -20.67
CA MET A 53 6.54 -6.80 -20.01
C MET A 53 5.39 -7.78 -20.27
N GLU A 54 5.19 -8.21 -21.52
CA GLU A 54 4.14 -9.16 -21.89
C GLU A 54 4.31 -10.51 -21.19
N LYS A 55 5.56 -10.95 -20.99
CA LYS A 55 5.90 -12.17 -20.24
C LYS A 55 5.84 -12.00 -18.72
N GLY A 56 5.49 -10.80 -18.22
CA GLY A 56 5.46 -10.49 -16.79
C GLY A 56 6.84 -10.36 -16.13
N ASN A 57 7.93 -10.31 -16.91
CA ASN A 57 9.27 -10.08 -16.39
C ASN A 57 9.53 -8.57 -16.24
N TRP A 58 8.91 -7.98 -15.23
CA TRP A 58 8.98 -6.54 -14.96
C TRP A 58 10.39 -6.03 -14.69
N ALA A 59 11.19 -6.79 -13.94
CA ALA A 59 12.58 -6.41 -13.63
C ALA A 59 13.48 -6.45 -14.87
N GLY A 60 13.29 -7.44 -15.75
CA GLY A 60 14.00 -7.51 -17.03
C GLY A 60 13.59 -6.36 -17.96
N ALA A 61 12.29 -6.06 -18.05
CA ALA A 61 11.79 -4.96 -18.85
C ALA A 61 12.34 -3.60 -18.38
N GLU A 62 12.33 -3.35 -17.07
CA GLU A 62 12.94 -2.15 -16.46
C GLU A 62 14.41 -2.01 -16.87
N ALA A 63 15.19 -3.10 -16.81
CA ALA A 63 16.59 -3.09 -17.20
C ALA A 63 16.77 -2.74 -18.70
N SER A 64 15.96 -3.35 -19.59
CA SER A 64 16.00 -3.06 -21.02
C SER A 64 15.60 -1.61 -21.34
N TYR A 65 14.57 -1.06 -20.70
CA TYR A 65 14.18 0.34 -20.92
C TYR A 65 15.19 1.33 -20.34
N LYS A 66 15.75 1.09 -19.16
CA LYS A 66 16.85 1.92 -18.61
C LYS A 66 18.07 1.90 -19.54
N ARG A 67 18.40 0.73 -20.11
CA ARG A 67 19.46 0.58 -21.11
C ARG A 67 19.16 1.40 -22.38
N LEU A 68 17.92 1.36 -22.87
CA LEU A 68 17.47 2.17 -24.01
C LEU A 68 17.67 3.66 -23.73
N ILE A 69 17.19 4.15 -22.58
CA ILE A 69 17.30 5.57 -22.20
C ILE A 69 18.76 6.00 -22.08
N ALA A 70 19.63 5.13 -21.55
CA ALA A 70 21.06 5.43 -21.41
C ALA A 70 21.80 5.52 -22.76
N GLN A 71 21.46 4.64 -23.72
CA GLN A 71 22.10 4.63 -25.04
C GLN A 71 21.51 5.68 -25.99
N TYR A 72 20.21 5.96 -25.85
CA TYR A 72 19.45 6.83 -26.76
C TYR A 72 18.61 7.85 -25.96
N PRO A 73 19.22 8.86 -25.29
CA PRO A 73 18.50 9.80 -24.43
C PRO A 73 17.55 10.75 -25.19
N TYR A 74 17.70 10.89 -26.51
CA TYR A 74 16.84 11.72 -27.38
C TYR A 74 16.22 10.90 -28.52
N GLY A 75 16.12 9.59 -28.34
CA GLY A 75 15.57 8.68 -29.33
C GLY A 75 14.04 8.77 -29.44
N PRO A 76 13.46 8.25 -30.53
CA PRO A 76 12.01 8.30 -30.76
C PRO A 76 11.20 7.52 -29.72
N TYR A 77 11.81 6.53 -29.06
CA TYR A 77 11.16 5.69 -28.04
C TYR A 77 11.49 6.09 -26.61
N THR A 78 12.29 7.12 -26.38
CA THR A 78 12.82 7.42 -25.03
C THR A 78 11.72 7.83 -24.07
N GLU A 79 10.83 8.74 -24.47
CA GLU A 79 9.70 9.16 -23.63
C GLU A 79 8.80 7.98 -23.28
N GLN A 80 8.47 7.13 -24.27
CA GLN A 80 7.69 5.93 -24.04
C GLN A 80 8.42 4.95 -23.10
N ALA A 81 9.72 4.72 -23.31
CA ALA A 81 10.52 3.86 -22.45
C ALA A 81 10.58 4.37 -21.00
N MET A 82 10.58 5.68 -20.76
CA MET A 82 10.49 6.24 -19.40
C MET A 82 9.14 5.94 -18.74
N ILE A 83 8.04 6.07 -19.50
CA ILE A 83 6.68 5.72 -19.03
C ILE A 83 6.62 4.22 -18.70
N GLU A 84 7.12 3.36 -19.59
CA GLU A 84 7.12 1.91 -19.39
C GLU A 84 8.04 1.47 -18.25
N THR A 85 9.17 2.17 -18.03
CA THR A 85 10.04 1.94 -16.87
C THR A 85 9.27 2.15 -15.57
N ALA A 86 8.55 3.26 -15.44
CA ALA A 86 7.73 3.53 -14.25
C ALA A 86 6.63 2.48 -14.05
N TYR A 87 5.97 2.06 -15.12
CA TYR A 87 4.94 1.02 -15.06
C TYR A 87 5.51 -0.34 -14.67
N ALA A 88 6.65 -0.74 -15.24
CA ALA A 88 7.38 -1.96 -14.88
C ALA A 88 7.75 -1.95 -13.39
N GLN A 89 8.26 -0.83 -12.88
CA GLN A 89 8.59 -0.68 -11.46
C GLN A 89 7.36 -0.83 -10.56
N TYR A 90 6.24 -0.20 -10.92
CA TYR A 90 4.98 -0.37 -10.20
C TYR A 90 4.53 -1.83 -10.15
N LYS A 91 4.55 -2.53 -11.29
CA LYS A 91 4.16 -3.94 -11.39
C LYS A 91 5.14 -4.89 -10.68
N ALA A 92 6.40 -4.50 -10.58
CA ALA A 92 7.41 -5.20 -9.79
C ALA A 92 7.28 -4.97 -8.27
N GLY A 93 6.36 -4.12 -7.82
CA GLY A 93 6.20 -3.73 -6.41
C GLY A 93 7.25 -2.71 -5.93
N LYS A 94 8.07 -2.16 -6.84
CA LYS A 94 9.06 -1.12 -6.54
C LYS A 94 8.41 0.25 -6.57
N HIS A 95 7.48 0.49 -5.65
CA HIS A 95 6.64 1.70 -5.64
C HIS A 95 7.48 2.98 -5.50
N ASP A 96 8.56 2.97 -4.73
CA ASP A 96 9.45 4.13 -4.56
C ASP A 96 10.19 4.52 -5.84
N ASP A 97 10.70 3.51 -6.54
CA ASP A 97 11.35 3.70 -7.84
C ASP A 97 10.34 4.22 -8.87
N ALA A 98 9.12 3.66 -8.87
CA ALA A 98 8.05 4.09 -9.78
C ALA A 98 7.69 5.56 -9.58
N VAL A 99 7.50 6.01 -8.33
CA VAL A 99 7.23 7.42 -8.01
C VAL A 99 8.37 8.31 -8.47
N SER A 100 9.62 7.91 -8.20
CA SER A 100 10.80 8.67 -8.61
C SER A 100 10.92 8.81 -10.14
N SER A 101 10.63 7.73 -10.87
CA SER A 101 10.61 7.72 -12.35
C SER A 101 9.49 8.61 -12.90
N VAL A 102 8.30 8.57 -12.30
CA VAL A 102 7.18 9.43 -12.69
C VAL A 102 7.49 10.89 -12.41
N ASP A 103 8.01 11.22 -11.22
CA ASP A 103 8.36 12.60 -10.85
C ASP A 103 9.37 13.20 -11.83
N ARG A 104 10.38 12.41 -12.22
CA ARG A 104 11.34 12.81 -13.24
C ARG A 104 10.63 13.09 -14.56
N PHE A 105 9.77 12.19 -15.04
CA PHE A 105 9.07 12.38 -16.30
C PHE A 105 8.18 13.63 -16.27
N ILE A 106 7.38 13.84 -15.22
CA ILE A 106 6.48 15.00 -15.10
C ILE A 106 7.29 16.30 -15.11
N ARG A 107 8.46 16.33 -14.45
CA ARG A 107 9.35 17.51 -14.46
C ARG A 107 9.95 17.77 -15.84
N THR A 108 10.33 16.72 -16.56
CA THR A 108 10.97 16.84 -17.88
C THR A 108 9.95 17.13 -18.99
N TYR A 109 8.78 16.50 -18.95
CA TYR A 109 7.76 16.54 -20.01
C TYR A 109 6.35 16.85 -19.47
N PRO A 110 6.13 18.03 -18.87
CA PRO A 110 4.87 18.37 -18.18
C PRO A 110 3.64 18.42 -19.12
N THR A 111 3.85 18.64 -20.42
CA THR A 111 2.78 18.78 -21.43
C THR A 111 2.57 17.52 -22.28
N HIS A 112 3.19 16.39 -21.90
CA HIS A 112 3.08 15.15 -22.67
C HIS A 112 1.64 14.60 -22.70
N ARG A 113 1.23 14.02 -23.83
CA ARG A 113 -0.15 13.49 -24.03
C ARG A 113 -0.63 12.51 -22.95
N ASN A 114 0.31 11.74 -22.38
CA ASN A 114 0.03 10.73 -21.34
C ASN A 114 0.26 11.25 -19.92
N ILE A 115 0.32 12.56 -19.69
CA ILE A 115 0.61 13.11 -18.36
C ILE A 115 -0.45 12.69 -17.32
N SER A 116 -1.72 12.61 -17.72
CA SER A 116 -2.82 12.14 -16.86
C SER A 116 -2.62 10.69 -16.40
N TYR A 117 -2.07 9.83 -17.26
CA TYR A 117 -1.69 8.47 -16.90
C TYR A 117 -0.59 8.46 -15.83
N LEU A 118 0.40 9.35 -15.93
CA LEU A 118 1.49 9.37 -14.98
C LEU A 118 1.07 9.87 -13.60
N TYR A 119 0.25 10.91 -13.50
CA TYR A 119 -0.36 11.29 -12.22
C TYR A 119 -1.14 10.12 -11.62
N TYR A 120 -1.95 9.44 -12.44
CA TYR A 120 -2.68 8.26 -12.00
C TYR A 120 -1.76 7.12 -11.52
N LEU A 121 -0.68 6.81 -12.26
CA LEU A 121 0.29 5.78 -11.90
C LEU A 121 1.05 6.13 -10.61
N ARG A 122 1.40 7.41 -10.41
CA ARG A 122 2.01 7.89 -9.16
C ARG A 122 1.05 7.73 -7.99
N GLY A 123 -0.23 8.06 -8.18
CA GLY A 123 -1.29 7.83 -7.19
C GLY A 123 -1.42 6.35 -6.82
N LEU A 124 -1.42 5.45 -7.81
CA LEU A 124 -1.44 4.01 -7.59
C LEU A 124 -0.21 3.54 -6.79
N ALA A 125 0.99 3.99 -7.17
CA ALA A 125 2.21 3.62 -6.47
C ALA A 125 2.20 4.11 -5.01
N ASN A 126 1.82 5.37 -4.78
CA ASN A 126 1.71 5.96 -3.44
C ASN A 126 0.67 5.26 -2.57
N SER A 127 -0.50 4.92 -3.12
CA SER A 127 -1.54 4.20 -2.36
C SER A 127 -1.11 2.78 -1.93
N ASN A 128 -0.20 2.16 -2.69
CA ASN A 128 0.25 0.79 -2.45
C ASN A 128 1.54 0.69 -1.63
N ARG A 129 2.29 1.79 -1.41
CA ARG A 129 3.57 1.81 -0.67
C ARG A 129 3.48 1.11 0.69
N ASP A 130 2.39 1.30 1.42
CA ASP A 130 2.23 0.75 2.78
C ASP A 130 1.61 -0.66 2.84
N THR A 131 1.14 -1.18 1.70
CA THR A 131 0.31 -2.39 1.68
C THR A 131 1.10 -3.70 1.60
N VAL A 132 2.34 -3.69 1.09
CA VAL A 132 2.96 -4.93 0.58
C VAL A 132 3.87 -5.65 1.58
N PHE A 133 4.67 -4.95 2.38
CA PHE A 133 5.67 -5.63 3.22
C PHE A 133 5.17 -5.93 4.64
N LEU A 134 4.40 -5.03 5.25
CA LEU A 134 4.03 -5.15 6.66
C LEU A 134 2.69 -5.86 6.88
N ARG A 135 1.73 -5.76 5.94
CA ARG A 135 0.40 -6.39 6.03
C ARG A 135 0.44 -7.92 6.01
N ARG A 136 1.50 -8.51 5.42
CA ARG A 136 1.66 -9.97 5.27
C ARG A 136 2.28 -10.66 6.49
N VAL A 137 3.06 -9.92 7.29
CA VAL A 137 3.72 -10.49 8.46
C VAL A 137 2.96 -10.09 9.72
N TRP A 138 2.61 -8.80 9.89
CA TRP A 138 1.93 -8.29 11.08
C TRP A 138 0.64 -7.58 10.64
N SER A 139 -0.51 -7.99 11.19
CA SER A 139 -1.78 -7.28 11.03
C SER A 139 -1.74 -5.95 11.80
N LEU A 140 -0.98 -5.00 11.24
CA LEU A 140 -0.78 -3.64 11.73
C LEU A 140 -1.72 -2.71 10.98
N ASP A 141 -2.35 -1.83 11.72
CA ASP A 141 -3.31 -0.86 11.22
C ASP A 141 -2.64 0.20 10.32
N PRO A 142 -3.02 0.31 9.03
CA PRO A 142 -2.57 1.41 8.17
C PRO A 142 -3.09 2.76 8.64
N SER A 143 -4.26 2.82 9.30
CA SER A 143 -4.84 4.08 9.75
C SER A 143 -3.89 4.76 10.74
N ARG A 144 -3.17 4.01 11.58
CA ARG A 144 -2.28 4.56 12.63
C ARG A 144 -0.85 4.86 12.16
N ARG A 145 -0.59 4.79 10.85
CA ARG A 145 0.73 5.09 10.25
C ARG A 145 0.80 6.51 9.69
N ASP A 146 1.98 6.86 9.19
CA ASP A 146 2.18 8.09 8.43
C ASP A 146 1.23 8.13 7.21
N LEU A 147 0.27 9.06 7.25
CA LEU A 147 -0.71 9.26 6.18
C LEU A 147 -0.12 10.05 4.99
N SER A 148 1.18 10.37 5.00
CA SER A 148 1.84 11.12 3.93
C SER A 148 1.69 10.46 2.56
N SER A 149 1.87 9.14 2.46
CA SER A 149 1.79 8.40 1.19
C SER A 149 0.34 8.32 0.66
N PRO A 150 -0.66 7.91 1.45
CA PRO A 150 -2.07 7.99 1.06
C PRO A 150 -2.53 9.42 0.70
N GLN A 151 -2.06 10.44 1.43
CA GLN A 151 -2.37 11.84 1.12
C GLN A 151 -1.80 12.28 -0.23
N GLN A 152 -0.56 11.89 -0.53
CA GLN A 152 0.02 12.12 -1.86
C GLN A 152 -0.78 11.42 -2.95
N ALA A 153 -1.21 10.17 -2.72
CA ALA A 153 -2.06 9.45 -3.66
C ALA A 153 -3.38 10.18 -3.91
N TYR A 154 -4.04 10.67 -2.85
CA TYR A 154 -5.26 11.46 -2.97
C TYR A 154 -5.04 12.73 -3.81
N ASN A 155 -3.95 13.46 -3.57
CA ASN A 155 -3.63 14.67 -4.32
C ASN A 155 -3.34 14.39 -5.81
N ASP A 156 -2.71 13.25 -6.09
CA ASP A 156 -2.45 12.78 -7.45
C ASP A 156 -3.74 12.42 -8.19
N PHE A 157 -4.63 11.65 -7.55
CA PHE A 157 -5.94 11.35 -8.10
C PHE A 157 -6.80 12.60 -8.28
N ASN A 158 -6.77 13.53 -7.32
CA ASN A 158 -7.45 14.82 -7.42
C ASN A 158 -6.97 15.61 -8.64
N THR A 159 -5.65 15.61 -8.89
CA THR A 159 -5.06 16.24 -10.09
C THR A 159 -5.61 15.61 -11.38
N VAL A 160 -5.78 14.29 -11.42
CA VAL A 160 -6.39 13.59 -12.57
C VAL A 160 -7.84 13.98 -12.74
N THR A 161 -8.63 14.02 -11.67
CA THR A 161 -10.08 14.27 -11.75
C THR A 161 -10.42 15.73 -12.02
N ASP A 162 -9.59 16.66 -11.53
CA ASP A 162 -9.80 18.10 -11.65
C ASP A 162 -9.24 18.63 -12.98
N ARG A 163 -7.98 18.34 -13.30
CA ARG A 163 -7.33 18.86 -14.51
C ARG A 163 -7.60 18.02 -15.75
N TYR A 164 -7.87 16.72 -15.59
CA TYR A 164 -8.07 15.78 -16.70
C TYR A 164 -9.38 14.98 -16.58
N PRO A 165 -10.54 15.65 -16.41
CA PRO A 165 -11.82 15.01 -16.11
C PRO A 165 -12.30 14.06 -17.22
N ASN A 166 -11.90 14.31 -18.47
CA ASN A 166 -12.24 13.51 -19.65
C ASN A 166 -11.24 12.36 -19.90
N SER A 167 -10.20 12.22 -19.08
CA SER A 167 -9.25 11.11 -19.22
C SER A 167 -9.91 9.78 -18.86
N ARG A 168 -9.46 8.69 -19.50
CA ARG A 168 -9.93 7.33 -19.17
C ARG A 168 -9.70 6.91 -17.71
N TYR A 169 -8.84 7.61 -16.99
CA TYR A 169 -8.47 7.33 -15.60
C TYR A 169 -9.31 8.11 -14.58
N ALA A 170 -10.02 9.16 -14.99
CA ALA A 170 -10.73 10.04 -14.07
C ALA A 170 -11.82 9.30 -13.27
N ALA A 171 -12.55 8.39 -13.91
CA ALA A 171 -13.59 7.61 -13.22
C ALA A 171 -13.01 6.69 -12.14
N ASP A 172 -11.91 6.01 -12.41
CA ASP A 172 -11.25 5.13 -11.44
C ASP A 172 -10.56 5.94 -10.32
N ALA A 173 -9.92 7.05 -10.66
CA ALA A 173 -9.33 7.98 -9.71
C ALA A 173 -10.36 8.49 -8.68
N ARG A 174 -11.60 8.83 -9.11
CA ARG A 174 -12.68 9.22 -8.19
C ARG A 174 -13.05 8.10 -7.21
N LYS A 175 -13.13 6.86 -7.67
CA LYS A 175 -13.43 5.71 -6.80
C LYS A 175 -12.36 5.54 -5.73
N ARG A 176 -11.08 5.58 -6.13
CA ARG A 176 -9.94 5.49 -5.22
C ARG A 176 -9.88 6.65 -4.23
N MET A 177 -10.28 7.85 -4.64
CA MET A 177 -10.38 8.99 -3.73
C MET A 177 -11.42 8.76 -2.63
N ILE A 178 -12.54 8.10 -2.93
CA ILE A 178 -13.55 7.73 -1.94
C ILE A 178 -12.95 6.72 -0.93
N GLU A 179 -12.29 5.68 -1.42
CA GLU A 179 -11.61 4.69 -0.58
C GLU A 179 -10.55 5.32 0.34
N LEU A 180 -9.72 6.22 -0.20
CA LEU A 180 -8.72 6.96 0.58
C LEU A 180 -9.37 7.87 1.62
N ARG A 181 -10.51 8.49 1.29
CA ARG A 181 -11.26 9.33 2.22
C ARG A 181 -11.80 8.53 3.39
N ASP A 182 -12.24 7.30 3.16
CA ASP A 182 -12.65 6.40 4.24
C ASP A 182 -11.47 5.96 5.12
N ILE A 183 -10.28 5.76 4.54
CA ILE A 183 -9.06 5.50 5.32
C ILE A 183 -8.72 6.69 6.24
N PHE A 184 -8.83 7.92 5.74
CA PHE A 184 -8.60 9.11 6.57
C PHE A 184 -9.66 9.29 7.66
N ALA A 185 -10.92 9.06 7.34
CA ALA A 185 -12.01 9.08 8.32
C ALA A 185 -11.79 7.99 9.40
N GLN A 186 -11.36 6.79 9.01
CA GLN A 186 -11.03 5.73 9.95
C GLN A 186 -9.92 6.15 10.93
N HIS A 187 -8.86 6.80 10.44
CA HIS A 187 -7.78 7.30 11.30
C HIS A 187 -8.30 8.28 12.36
N GLU A 188 -9.11 9.25 11.96
CA GLU A 188 -9.68 10.23 12.89
C GLU A 188 -10.64 9.57 13.88
N LEU A 189 -11.43 8.59 13.44
CA LEU A 189 -12.28 7.81 14.32
C LEU A 189 -11.46 7.02 15.34
N ASP A 190 -10.39 6.35 14.92
CA ASP A 190 -9.51 5.60 15.82
C ASP A 190 -8.87 6.50 16.88
N ASN A 191 -8.47 7.72 16.50
CA ASN A 191 -8.00 8.74 17.43
C ASN A 191 -9.11 9.18 18.40
N ALA A 192 -10.32 9.40 17.90
CA ALA A 192 -11.48 9.77 18.72
C ALA A 192 -11.81 8.67 19.74
N LEU A 193 -11.87 7.41 19.31
CA LEU A 193 -12.08 6.23 20.16
C LEU A 193 -10.95 6.02 21.17
N TYR A 194 -9.72 6.39 20.83
CA TYR A 194 -8.59 6.37 21.74
C TYR A 194 -8.74 7.40 22.85
N TYR A 195 -9.19 8.62 22.55
CA TYR A 195 -9.47 9.65 23.55
C TYR A 195 -10.68 9.30 24.41
N LEU A 196 -11.75 8.75 23.83
CA LEU A 196 -12.91 8.26 24.60
C LEU A 196 -12.48 7.23 25.66
N ARG A 197 -11.62 6.27 25.30
CA ARG A 197 -11.13 5.25 26.23
C ARG A 197 -10.36 5.82 27.42
N ARG A 198 -9.86 7.05 27.31
CA ARG A 198 -9.04 7.73 28.32
C ARG A 198 -9.80 8.84 29.04
N ASP A 199 -11.11 8.85 28.90
CA ASP A 199 -11.99 9.86 29.49
C ASP A 199 -11.66 11.29 29.02
N ALA A 200 -10.98 11.42 27.87
CA ALA A 200 -10.64 12.70 27.26
C ALA A 200 -11.75 13.16 26.32
N TRP A 201 -12.93 13.43 26.89
CA TRP A 201 -14.19 13.64 26.15
C TRP A 201 -14.14 14.83 25.18
N VAL A 202 -13.52 15.95 25.58
CA VAL A 202 -13.38 17.14 24.72
C VAL A 202 -12.54 16.82 23.48
N SER A 203 -11.43 16.09 23.65
CA SER A 203 -10.56 15.69 22.54
C SER A 203 -11.25 14.68 21.62
N ALA A 204 -12.00 13.73 22.19
CA ALA A 204 -12.80 12.80 21.41
C ALA A 204 -13.85 13.52 20.56
N ALA A 205 -14.60 14.47 21.15
CA ALA A 205 -15.57 15.26 20.42
C ALA A 205 -14.92 16.11 19.32
N GLY A 206 -13.76 16.72 19.60
CA GLY A 206 -13.02 17.48 18.60
C GLY A 206 -12.60 16.65 17.38
N ARG A 207 -12.14 15.41 17.60
CA ARG A 207 -11.78 14.47 16.52
C ARG A 207 -12.99 14.02 15.71
N ALA A 208 -14.09 13.72 16.38
CA ALA A 208 -15.34 13.34 15.72
C ALA A 208 -15.90 14.50 14.88
N ASN A 209 -15.89 15.73 15.38
CA ASN A 209 -16.29 16.92 14.62
C ASN A 209 -15.40 17.12 13.39
N TYR A 210 -14.08 17.01 13.55
CA TYR A 210 -13.14 17.12 12.42
C TYR A 210 -13.42 16.08 11.34
N LEU A 211 -13.75 14.84 11.72
CA LEU A 211 -14.14 13.78 10.79
C LEU A 211 -15.40 14.16 10.02
N LEU A 212 -16.46 14.63 10.71
CA LEU A 212 -17.72 15.03 10.09
C LEU A 212 -17.57 16.23 9.14
N GLU A 213 -16.72 17.19 9.50
CA GLU A 213 -16.46 18.40 8.71
C GLU A 213 -15.59 18.10 7.48
N THR A 214 -14.55 17.28 7.64
CA THR A 214 -13.54 17.03 6.59
C THR A 214 -13.93 15.88 5.66
N TYR A 215 -14.59 14.86 6.20
CA TYR A 215 -14.92 13.61 5.51
C TYR A 215 -16.43 13.28 5.57
N PRO A 216 -17.30 14.20 5.10
CA PRO A 216 -18.73 13.94 5.05
C PRO A 216 -19.02 12.75 4.12
N GLN A 217 -20.04 11.98 4.44
CA GLN A 217 -20.44 10.76 3.74
C GLN A 217 -19.37 9.66 3.70
N SER A 218 -18.40 9.70 4.62
CA SER A 218 -17.51 8.55 4.83
C SER A 218 -18.27 7.39 5.49
N ALA A 219 -17.75 6.18 5.32
CA ALA A 219 -18.32 4.99 5.97
C ALA A 219 -18.39 5.12 7.51
N PHE A 220 -17.55 5.98 8.09
CA PHE A 220 -17.40 6.20 9.53
C PHE A 220 -18.14 7.43 10.06
N GLN A 221 -18.97 8.09 9.22
CA GLN A 221 -19.69 9.30 9.63
C GLN A 221 -20.57 9.06 10.86
N TYR A 222 -21.33 7.95 10.88
CA TYR A 222 -22.26 7.66 11.98
C TYR A 222 -21.56 7.13 13.23
N ASP A 223 -20.42 6.44 13.09
CA ASP A 223 -19.53 6.13 14.21
C ASP A 223 -19.02 7.42 14.89
N ALA A 224 -18.69 8.47 14.11
CA ALA A 224 -18.30 9.76 14.66
C ALA A 224 -19.45 10.45 15.40
N VAL A 225 -20.68 10.37 14.90
CA VAL A 225 -21.87 10.85 15.62
C VAL A 225 -22.06 10.09 16.94
N ALA A 226 -21.83 8.77 16.96
CA ALA A 226 -21.86 7.99 18.20
C ALA A 226 -20.77 8.44 19.20
N VAL A 227 -19.55 8.75 18.72
CA VAL A 227 -18.51 9.37 19.58
C VAL A 227 -18.99 10.68 20.19
N LEU A 228 -19.64 11.55 19.41
CA LEU A 228 -20.16 12.82 19.92
C LEU A 228 -21.23 12.61 20.98
N ALA A 229 -22.16 11.68 20.74
CA ALA A 229 -23.21 11.37 21.69
C ALA A 229 -22.64 10.86 23.03
N GLU A 230 -21.65 9.97 22.98
CA GLU A 230 -20.93 9.47 24.16
C GLU A 230 -20.17 10.60 24.88
N ALA A 231 -19.34 11.34 24.14
CA ALA A 231 -18.51 12.41 24.69
C ALA A 231 -19.37 13.51 25.35
N TYR A 232 -20.44 13.96 24.69
CA TYR A 232 -21.33 14.98 25.24
C TYR A 232 -22.12 14.49 26.45
N THR A 233 -22.45 13.19 26.51
CA THR A 233 -23.07 12.58 27.69
C THR A 233 -22.15 12.69 28.91
N HIS A 234 -20.88 12.30 28.78
CA HIS A 234 -19.90 12.40 29.87
C HIS A 234 -19.52 13.84 30.23
N LEU A 235 -19.58 14.76 29.27
CA LEU A 235 -19.42 16.20 29.52
C LEU A 235 -20.64 16.85 30.19
N GLY A 236 -21.75 16.13 30.34
CA GLY A 236 -22.99 16.66 30.92
C GLY A 236 -23.80 17.56 29.98
N ASN A 237 -23.43 17.66 28.69
CA ASN A 237 -24.17 18.44 27.70
C ASN A 237 -25.33 17.61 27.13
N LYS A 238 -26.44 17.59 27.87
CA LYS A 238 -27.63 16.80 27.55
C LYS A 238 -28.26 17.16 26.20
N THR A 239 -28.21 18.43 25.81
CA THR A 239 -28.80 18.90 24.55
C THR A 239 -28.04 18.33 23.36
N LEU A 240 -26.72 18.51 23.30
CA LEU A 240 -25.90 18.00 22.20
C LEU A 240 -25.85 16.47 22.16
N ALA A 241 -25.86 15.82 23.33
CA ALA A 241 -25.94 14.37 23.40
C ALA A 241 -27.26 13.84 22.82
N ALA A 242 -28.39 14.47 23.17
CA ALA A 242 -29.71 14.11 22.63
C ALA A 242 -29.82 14.40 21.13
N ASP A 243 -29.24 15.49 20.65
CA ASP A 243 -29.21 15.84 19.23
C ASP A 243 -28.38 14.82 18.43
N ALA A 244 -27.18 14.46 18.90
CA ALA A 244 -26.34 13.45 18.27
C ALA A 244 -27.04 12.08 18.23
N ARG A 245 -27.67 11.67 19.33
CA ARG A 245 -28.49 10.46 19.39
C ARG A 245 -29.64 10.49 18.38
N ARG A 246 -30.35 11.62 18.26
CA ARG A 246 -31.45 11.79 17.29
C ARG A 246 -30.95 11.67 15.86
N VAL A 247 -29.81 12.30 15.53
CA VAL A 247 -29.19 12.19 14.20
C VAL A 247 -28.86 10.73 13.90
N LEU A 248 -28.31 10.00 14.86
CA LEU A 248 -27.99 8.58 14.69
C LEU A 248 -29.25 7.73 14.50
N GLU A 249 -30.28 7.91 15.33
CA GLU A 249 -31.56 7.20 15.23
C GLU A 249 -32.27 7.43 13.89
N LEU A 250 -32.14 8.63 13.30
CA LEU A 250 -32.76 8.97 12.01
C LEU A 250 -32.01 8.39 10.81
N ASN A 251 -30.68 8.30 10.89
CA ASN A 251 -29.85 7.97 9.73
C ASN A 251 -29.24 6.56 9.77
N ASP A 252 -28.93 6.04 10.95
CA ASP A 252 -28.47 4.66 11.17
C ASP A 252 -29.15 4.05 12.42
N PRO A 253 -30.43 3.67 12.33
CA PRO A 253 -31.19 3.13 13.45
C PRO A 253 -30.64 1.80 14.00
N GLN A 254 -29.82 1.10 13.21
CA GLN A 254 -29.22 -0.18 13.59
C GLN A 254 -27.81 -0.03 14.19
N HIS A 255 -27.33 1.20 14.36
CA HIS A 255 -25.99 1.46 14.85
C HIS A 255 -25.76 0.78 16.22
N PRO A 256 -24.68 0.00 16.40
CA PRO A 256 -24.45 -0.78 17.62
C PRO A 256 -24.39 0.03 18.92
N TRP A 257 -24.00 1.31 18.86
CA TRP A 257 -24.00 2.22 20.02
C TRP A 257 -25.40 2.40 20.63
N LEU A 258 -26.47 2.39 19.83
CA LEU A 258 -27.85 2.52 20.32
C LEU A 258 -28.27 1.33 21.22
N THR A 259 -27.62 0.18 21.04
CA THR A 259 -27.84 -1.04 21.84
C THR A 259 -26.83 -1.24 22.97
N GLY A 260 -25.88 -0.30 23.15
CA GLY A 260 -24.81 -0.39 24.15
C GLY A 260 -23.68 -1.38 23.79
N ASN A 261 -23.62 -1.87 22.56
CA ASN A 261 -22.64 -2.87 22.11
C ASN A 261 -21.41 -2.26 21.39
N TRP A 262 -21.13 -0.97 21.60
CA TRP A 262 -20.06 -0.20 20.96
C TRP A 262 -19.60 0.93 21.88
N PRO A 263 -18.31 1.28 21.92
CA PRO A 263 -17.21 0.71 21.15
C PRO A 263 -16.69 -0.64 21.69
N LYS A 264 -16.20 -1.51 20.80
CA LYS A 264 -15.73 -2.87 21.14
C LYS A 264 -14.23 -2.87 21.43
N TYR A 265 -13.84 -2.47 22.64
CA TYR A 265 -12.44 -2.46 23.01
C TYR A 265 -11.87 -3.86 23.26
N PRO A 266 -10.68 -4.19 22.73
CA PRO A 266 -10.02 -5.46 23.03
C PRO A 266 -9.60 -5.53 24.50
N TRP A 267 -9.76 -6.72 25.10
CA TRP A 267 -9.35 -7.04 26.47
C TRP A 267 -7.90 -6.62 26.78
N ALA A 268 -7.67 -6.08 27.98
CA ALA A 268 -6.40 -5.44 28.36
C ALA A 268 -5.18 -6.35 28.21
N ILE A 269 -5.30 -7.64 28.54
CA ILE A 269 -4.22 -8.63 28.47
C ILE A 269 -3.81 -8.93 27.01
N ARG A 270 -4.69 -8.70 26.02
CA ARG A 270 -4.31 -8.86 24.60
C ARG A 270 -3.23 -7.88 24.17
N LYS A 271 -3.13 -6.72 24.82
CA LYS A 271 -2.09 -5.71 24.57
C LYS A 271 -0.70 -6.16 25.03
N LEU A 272 -0.63 -7.17 25.90
CA LEU A 272 0.63 -7.74 26.39
C LEU A 272 1.23 -8.76 25.39
N ASN A 273 0.44 -9.21 24.40
CA ASN A 273 0.92 -10.12 23.37
C ASN A 273 1.35 -9.33 22.11
N PRO A 274 2.66 -9.22 21.81
CA PRO A 274 3.14 -8.48 20.64
C PRO A 274 2.75 -9.12 19.30
N PHE A 275 2.20 -10.34 19.31
CA PHE A 275 1.72 -11.05 18.13
C PHE A 275 0.19 -11.02 17.96
N ALA A 276 -0.55 -10.43 18.90
CA ALA A 276 -1.99 -10.33 18.78
C ALA A 276 -2.38 -9.27 17.74
N GLY A 277 -2.85 -9.71 16.58
CA GLY A 277 -3.28 -8.82 15.50
C GLY A 277 -4.38 -7.84 15.90
N GLU A 278 -4.32 -6.59 15.44
CA GLU A 278 -5.21 -5.52 15.89
C GLU A 278 -6.65 -5.70 15.36
N LYS A 279 -7.62 -5.28 16.19
CA LYS A 279 -9.05 -5.25 15.85
C LYS A 279 -9.53 -3.81 15.95
N SER A 280 -10.28 -3.33 14.96
CA SER A 280 -10.90 -2.01 15.02
C SER A 280 -11.87 -1.96 16.21
N ALA A 281 -11.83 -0.86 16.98
CA ALA A 281 -12.75 -0.64 18.08
C ALA A 281 -14.18 -0.31 17.60
N ALA A 282 -14.32 0.14 16.35
CA ALA A 282 -15.62 0.41 15.74
C ALA A 282 -16.36 -0.88 15.36
N THR A 283 -15.72 -1.77 14.59
CA THR A 283 -16.40 -2.98 14.07
C THR A 283 -16.11 -4.26 14.85
N GLY A 284 -15.01 -4.30 15.62
CA GLY A 284 -14.53 -5.51 16.29
C GLY A 284 -13.88 -6.56 15.35
N GLN A 285 -13.76 -6.26 14.06
CA GLN A 285 -13.07 -7.11 13.07
C GLN A 285 -11.58 -6.80 12.98
N SER A 286 -10.80 -7.74 12.40
CA SER A 286 -9.42 -7.45 12.01
C SER A 286 -9.43 -6.58 10.75
N ASN A 287 -8.62 -5.51 10.72
CA ASN A 287 -8.54 -4.59 9.58
C ASN A 287 -8.08 -5.28 8.26
N SER A 288 -7.55 -6.50 8.35
CA SER A 288 -7.26 -7.34 7.16
C SER A 288 -8.52 -7.82 6.41
N GLN A 289 -9.66 -7.90 7.09
CA GLN A 289 -10.95 -8.36 6.55
C GLN A 289 -11.84 -7.23 6.04
N MET A 290 -11.73 -6.01 6.59
CA MET A 290 -12.51 -4.84 6.15
C MET A 290 -12.29 -4.45 4.68
N ASN A 291 -11.13 -4.78 4.12
CA ASN A 291 -10.70 -4.36 2.78
C ASN A 291 -10.94 -5.46 1.71
N ARG A 292 -11.87 -6.39 1.97
CA ARG A 292 -12.14 -7.56 1.11
C ARG A 292 -13.51 -7.56 0.42
N ASP A 293 -14.34 -6.56 0.68
CA ASP A 293 -15.64 -6.34 0.06
C ASP A 293 -15.57 -5.10 -0.85
#